data_AF-A0A3A4JU17-F1
#
_entry.id   AF-A0A3A4JU17-F1
#
_cell.length_a   1.000
_cell.length_b   1.000
_cell.length_c   1.000
_cell.angle_alpha   90.00
_cell.angle_beta   90.00
_cell.angle_gamma   90.00
#
_symmetry.space_group_name_H-M   'P 1'
#
loop_
_entity.id
_entity.type
_entity.pdbx_description
1 polymer ?
#
loop_
_entity_poly.entity_id
_entity_poly.type
_entity_poly.pdbx_seq_one_letter_code
_entity_poly.pdbx_strand_id
1 'polypeptide(L)'
;MDTAESYRRFATIEAHGYSPCYETWCRGIADDAALLARIEALPPPKRQPNLVLGAARYVGATVSPFPEFRDWFTTNWATIREVVMTHRTQTNEAGRSAVLLPAMEPVAHEQVALIEIGAAAGLCLFPDRYSYRYGDIELDPDDGRSSVLLPCATTGPVPIPKRLPQVIFRAGIDLRPLDVRNPEDMRWLECLVWPEQHHRLSRLRDSVAIARREPPHLLAGDLLETVADLVHSAPQDVPIIVFGAAVLSYLAPEARARFIESVRKLPCTWISYEAPGVVPFDPALLPPTGEAHSRQFILARDGEPLAYAGPHGQSIDWPAN
;
A
#
# COMPACT_ATOMS: atom_id res chain seq x y z
N MET A 1 -3.94 20.82 9.94
CA MET A 1 -3.46 21.02 8.57
C MET A 1 -4.65 21.40 7.73
N ASP A 2 -4.65 22.61 7.19
CA ASP A 2 -5.69 23.02 6.23
C ASP A 2 -5.46 22.33 4.87
N THR A 3 -6.44 22.45 3.96
CA THR A 3 -6.38 21.76 2.65
C THR A 3 -5.21 22.24 1.82
N ALA A 4 -4.92 23.55 1.80
CA ALA A 4 -3.84 24.10 1.00
C ALA A 4 -2.47 23.59 1.48
N GLU A 5 -2.23 23.60 2.79
CA GLU A 5 -1.02 23.06 3.42
C GLU A 5 -0.86 21.57 3.09
N SER A 6 -1.94 20.79 3.12
CA SER A 6 -1.90 19.37 2.74
C SER A 6 -1.44 19.16 1.29
N TYR A 7 -1.93 19.96 0.35
CA TYR A 7 -1.52 19.90 -1.06
C TYR A 7 -0.07 20.38 -1.25
N ARG A 8 0.37 21.46 -0.58
CA ARG A 8 1.79 21.90 -0.63
C ARG A 8 2.73 20.84 -0.05
N ARG A 9 2.33 20.21 1.05
CA ARG A 9 3.08 19.13 1.69
C ARG A 9 3.16 17.93 0.74
N PHE A 10 2.06 17.51 0.14
CA PHE A 10 2.07 16.42 -0.83
C PHE A 10 2.99 16.72 -2.02
N ALA A 11 2.92 17.94 -2.57
CA ALA A 11 3.81 18.35 -3.66
C ALA A 11 5.29 18.23 -3.27
N THR A 12 5.65 18.72 -2.09
CA THR A 12 7.06 18.81 -1.64
C THR A 12 7.61 17.48 -1.11
N ILE A 13 6.79 16.72 -0.39
CA ILE A 13 7.24 15.53 0.34
C ILE A 13 7.03 14.25 -0.47
N GLU A 14 5.88 14.13 -1.14
CA GLU A 14 5.44 12.89 -1.79
C GLU A 14 5.73 12.92 -3.30
N ALA A 15 5.32 13.99 -4.00
CA ALA A 15 5.40 14.08 -5.46
C ALA A 15 6.78 14.50 -5.97
N HIS A 16 7.49 15.37 -5.24
CA HIS A 16 8.78 15.91 -5.67
C HIS A 16 9.81 14.81 -5.94
N GLY A 17 10.40 14.84 -7.15
CA GLY A 17 11.34 13.83 -7.63
C GLY A 17 10.71 12.53 -8.14
N TYR A 18 9.39 12.36 -8.00
CA TYR A 18 8.66 11.13 -8.40
C TYR A 18 7.56 11.36 -9.43
N SER A 19 6.84 12.50 -9.37
CA SER A 19 5.83 12.88 -10.34
C SER A 19 5.79 14.41 -10.52
N PRO A 20 6.51 14.94 -11.53
CA PRO A 20 6.46 16.36 -11.88
C PRO A 20 5.05 16.87 -12.16
N CYS A 21 4.19 16.05 -12.77
CA CYS A 21 2.78 16.38 -12.98
C CYS A 21 2.04 16.61 -11.67
N TYR A 22 2.05 15.64 -10.74
CA TYR A 22 1.33 15.78 -9.47
C TYR A 22 1.94 16.86 -8.58
N GLU A 23 3.26 17.06 -8.62
CA GLU A 23 3.91 18.17 -7.93
C GLU A 23 3.36 19.52 -8.43
N THR A 24 3.35 19.73 -9.75
CA THR A 24 2.89 20.98 -10.37
C THR A 24 1.41 21.22 -10.10
N TRP A 25 0.57 20.20 -10.28
CA TRP A 25 -0.87 20.31 -10.02
C TRP A 25 -1.18 20.58 -8.55
N CYS A 26 -0.48 19.91 -7.61
CA CYS A 26 -0.71 20.14 -6.19
C CYS A 26 -0.29 21.54 -5.74
N ARG A 27 0.85 22.07 -6.23
CA ARG A 27 1.26 23.46 -5.96
C ARG A 27 0.23 24.44 -6.50
N GLY A 28 -0.19 24.25 -7.75
CA GLY A 28 -1.20 25.10 -8.38
C GLY A 28 -2.55 25.09 -7.64
N ILE A 29 -3.04 23.91 -7.24
CA ILE A 29 -4.27 23.79 -6.43
C ILE A 29 -4.12 24.53 -5.10
N ALA A 30 -2.98 24.38 -4.42
CA ALA A 30 -2.76 25.01 -3.12
C ALA A 30 -2.75 26.55 -3.17
N ASP A 31 -2.50 27.13 -4.34
CA ASP A 31 -2.48 28.58 -4.56
C ASP A 31 -3.73 29.11 -5.30
N ASP A 32 -4.69 28.23 -5.65
CA ASP A 32 -5.96 28.60 -6.28
C ASP A 32 -7.15 28.49 -5.30
N ALA A 33 -7.61 29.64 -4.81
CA ALA A 33 -8.70 29.73 -3.84
C ALA A 33 -10.02 29.11 -4.35
N ALA A 34 -10.29 29.14 -5.66
CA ALA A 34 -11.52 28.61 -6.23
C ALA A 34 -11.48 27.07 -6.33
N LEU A 35 -10.32 26.48 -6.61
CA LEU A 35 -10.14 25.02 -6.55
C LEU A 35 -10.16 24.51 -5.11
N LEU A 36 -9.53 25.24 -4.18
CA LEU A 36 -9.56 24.90 -2.75
C LEU A 36 -10.98 24.90 -2.20
N ALA A 37 -11.79 25.92 -2.48
CA ALA A 37 -13.18 25.99 -2.02
C ALA A 37 -14.01 24.78 -2.50
N ARG A 38 -13.75 24.29 -3.71
CA ARG A 38 -14.38 23.07 -4.24
C ARG A 38 -13.96 21.83 -3.46
N ILE A 39 -12.67 21.63 -3.25
CA ILE A 39 -12.14 20.48 -2.51
C ILE A 39 -12.59 20.53 -1.05
N GLU A 40 -12.66 21.71 -0.43
CA GLU A 40 -13.10 21.90 0.96
C GLU A 40 -14.58 21.61 1.17
N ALA A 41 -15.40 21.67 0.13
CA ALA A 41 -16.78 21.21 0.19
C ALA A 41 -16.91 19.67 0.30
N LEU A 42 -15.84 18.91 0.06
CA LEU A 42 -15.82 17.47 0.31
C LEU A 42 -15.67 17.17 1.81
N PRO A 43 -16.15 16.01 2.29
CA PRO A 43 -15.82 15.53 3.63
C PRO A 43 -14.30 15.47 3.84
N PRO A 44 -13.77 15.78 5.05
CA PRO A 44 -12.32 15.83 5.27
C PRO A 44 -11.53 14.60 4.78
N PRO A 45 -11.98 13.34 5.00
CA PRO A 45 -11.27 12.16 4.48
C PRO A 45 -11.18 12.07 2.96
N LYS A 46 -12.03 12.82 2.24
CA LYS A 46 -12.15 12.81 0.78
C LYS A 46 -11.33 13.92 0.09
N ARG A 47 -10.63 14.76 0.85
CA ARG A 47 -9.85 15.89 0.33
C ARG A 47 -8.43 15.51 -0.11
N GLN A 48 -8.01 14.27 0.13
CA GLN A 48 -6.64 13.79 -0.11
C GLN A 48 -6.20 14.05 -1.56
N PRO A 49 -5.00 14.62 -1.80
CA PRO A 49 -4.51 14.88 -3.15
C PRO A 49 -4.54 13.65 -4.06
N ASN A 50 -4.08 12.50 -3.57
CA ASN A 50 -4.04 11.28 -4.38
C ASN A 50 -5.44 10.80 -4.83
N LEU A 51 -6.47 10.96 -3.98
CA LEU A 51 -7.85 10.63 -4.32
C LEU A 51 -8.42 11.60 -5.36
N VAL A 52 -8.24 12.90 -5.15
CA VAL A 52 -8.78 13.95 -6.03
C VAL A 52 -8.12 13.91 -7.40
N LEU A 53 -6.78 13.78 -7.46
CA LEU A 53 -6.05 13.68 -8.71
C LEU A 53 -6.29 12.33 -9.42
N GLY A 54 -6.39 11.23 -8.67
CA GLY A 54 -6.80 9.94 -9.22
C GLY A 54 -8.20 10.00 -9.84
N ALA A 55 -9.16 10.66 -9.18
CA ALA A 55 -10.50 10.88 -9.70
C ALA A 55 -10.50 11.77 -10.95
N ALA A 56 -9.70 12.84 -10.98
CA ALA A 56 -9.55 13.67 -12.17
C ALA A 56 -9.04 12.86 -13.36
N ARG A 57 -8.01 12.03 -13.17
CA ARG A 57 -7.50 11.13 -14.22
C ARG A 57 -8.50 10.05 -14.63
N TYR A 58 -9.24 9.50 -13.68
CA TYR A 58 -10.31 8.54 -13.96
C TYR A 58 -11.39 9.16 -14.84
N VAL A 59 -11.79 10.42 -14.60
CA VAL A 59 -12.75 11.16 -15.44
C VAL A 59 -12.16 11.50 -16.82
N GLY A 60 -10.85 11.70 -16.91
CA GLY A 60 -10.16 11.86 -18.21
C GLY A 60 -9.08 12.94 -18.25
N ALA A 61 -8.62 13.46 -17.10
CA ALA A 61 -7.52 14.41 -17.07
C ALA A 61 -6.26 13.79 -17.66
N THR A 62 -5.69 14.42 -18.68
CA THR A 62 -4.38 14.10 -19.24
C THR A 62 -3.30 14.95 -18.60
N VAL A 63 -2.05 14.46 -18.63
CA VAL A 63 -0.89 15.25 -18.18
C VAL A 63 -0.81 16.52 -19.02
N SER A 64 -0.84 17.66 -18.34
CA SER A 64 -0.92 18.98 -18.96
C SER A 64 -0.36 20.05 -18.02
N PRO A 65 0.07 21.22 -18.55
CA PRO A 65 0.40 22.37 -17.72
C PRO A 65 -0.75 22.75 -16.77
N PHE A 66 -0.42 23.27 -15.59
CA PHE A 66 -1.44 23.57 -14.57
C PHE A 66 -2.59 24.48 -15.07
N PRO A 67 -2.38 25.54 -15.87
CA PRO A 67 -3.50 26.35 -16.36
C PRO A 67 -4.53 25.56 -17.15
N GLU A 68 -4.09 24.66 -18.03
CA GLU A 68 -4.99 23.80 -18.82
C GLU A 68 -5.71 22.79 -17.93
N PHE A 69 -4.97 22.13 -17.02
CA PHE A 69 -5.55 21.22 -16.04
C PHE A 69 -6.60 21.93 -15.16
N ARG A 70 -6.31 23.14 -14.69
CA ARG A 70 -7.19 23.94 -13.84
C ARG A 70 -8.52 24.25 -14.52
N ASP A 71 -8.49 24.66 -15.79
CA ASP A 71 -9.70 24.96 -16.56
C ASP A 71 -10.51 23.68 -16.83
N TRP A 72 -9.83 22.59 -17.18
CA TRP A 72 -10.46 21.28 -17.33
C TRP A 72 -11.08 20.77 -16.02
N PHE A 73 -10.34 20.84 -14.91
CA PHE A 73 -10.77 20.39 -13.58
C PHE A 73 -11.99 21.18 -13.11
N THR A 74 -11.98 22.50 -13.34
CA THR A 74 -13.11 23.37 -13.04
C THR A 74 -14.35 22.97 -13.82
N THR A 75 -14.20 22.70 -15.11
CA THR A 75 -15.30 22.30 -16.01
C THR A 75 -15.87 20.93 -15.63
N ASN A 76 -15.02 20.00 -15.20
CA ASN A 76 -15.40 18.61 -14.91
C ASN A 76 -15.66 18.33 -13.41
N TRP A 77 -15.67 19.37 -12.56
CA TRP A 77 -15.69 19.21 -11.10
C TRP A 77 -16.87 18.36 -10.59
N ALA A 78 -18.06 18.51 -11.18
CA ALA A 78 -19.24 17.73 -10.76
C ALA A 78 -18.98 16.22 -10.87
N THR A 79 -18.47 15.77 -12.02
CA THR A 79 -18.12 14.37 -12.26
C THR A 79 -16.95 13.90 -11.40
N ILE A 80 -15.92 14.75 -11.23
CA ILE A 80 -14.78 14.44 -10.34
C ILE A 80 -15.28 14.20 -8.91
N ARG A 81 -16.17 15.07 -8.40
CA ARG A 81 -16.77 14.93 -7.08
C ARG A 81 -17.53 13.62 -6.94
N GLU A 82 -18.31 13.20 -7.93
CA GLU A 82 -19.02 11.91 -7.88
C GLU A 82 -18.06 10.73 -7.72
N VAL A 83 -16.96 10.73 -8.48
CA VAL A 83 -15.92 9.69 -8.38
C VAL A 83 -15.24 9.72 -7.00
N VAL A 84 -14.85 10.90 -6.51
CA VAL A 84 -14.25 11.07 -5.18
C VAL A 84 -15.17 10.55 -4.08
N MET A 85 -16.48 10.79 -4.17
CA MET A 85 -17.43 10.36 -3.14
C MET A 85 -17.59 8.84 -3.09
N THR A 86 -17.52 8.15 -4.23
CA THR A 86 -17.70 6.70 -4.32
C THR A 86 -16.39 5.91 -4.18
N HIS A 87 -15.23 6.53 -4.40
CA HIS A 87 -13.93 5.86 -4.38
C HIS A 87 -13.09 6.19 -3.14
N ARG A 88 -12.04 5.41 -2.93
CA ARG A 88 -11.05 5.59 -1.87
C ARG A 88 -9.65 5.43 -2.46
N THR A 89 -8.66 6.08 -1.84
CA THR A 89 -7.26 5.78 -2.14
C THR A 89 -7.00 4.32 -1.77
N GLN A 90 -6.74 3.49 -2.77
CA GLN A 90 -6.50 2.05 -2.62
C GLN A 90 -5.24 1.68 -3.41
N THR A 91 -4.09 2.13 -2.92
CA THR A 91 -2.80 1.85 -3.56
C THR A 91 -2.44 0.38 -3.37
N ASN A 92 -2.69 -0.46 -4.38
CA ASN A 92 -2.33 -1.87 -4.34
C ASN A 92 -0.91 -2.10 -4.90
N GLU A 93 0.10 -1.82 -4.07
CA GLU A 93 1.51 -1.90 -4.48
C GLU A 93 2.13 -3.27 -4.19
N ALA A 94 2.15 -4.16 -5.19
CA ALA A 94 2.79 -5.48 -5.11
C ALA A 94 4.29 -5.41 -4.75
N GLY A 95 4.97 -4.30 -5.06
CA GLY A 95 6.36 -4.08 -4.64
C GLY A 95 6.59 -4.19 -3.14
N ARG A 96 5.57 -3.92 -2.32
CA ARG A 96 5.66 -4.05 -0.85
C ARG A 96 5.88 -5.49 -0.39
N SER A 97 5.55 -6.49 -1.21
CA SER A 97 5.90 -7.88 -0.93
C SER A 97 7.42 -8.07 -0.76
N ALA A 98 8.26 -7.22 -1.36
CA ALA A 98 9.72 -7.31 -1.20
C ALA A 98 10.22 -6.96 0.20
N VAL A 99 9.45 -6.21 0.99
CA VAL A 99 9.82 -5.90 2.38
C VAL A 99 9.02 -6.73 3.37
N LEU A 100 7.82 -7.18 2.99
CA LEU A 100 7.02 -8.11 3.79
C LEU A 100 7.65 -9.52 3.83
N LEU A 101 8.22 -10.00 2.72
CA LEU A 101 8.79 -11.34 2.62
C LEU A 101 9.89 -11.61 3.66
N PRO A 102 10.88 -10.71 3.89
CA PRO A 102 11.84 -10.88 4.98
C PRO A 102 11.22 -10.93 6.38
N ALA A 103 10.14 -10.19 6.65
CA ALA A 103 9.45 -10.28 7.96
C ALA A 103 8.69 -11.59 8.14
N MET A 104 8.23 -12.20 7.03
CA MET A 104 7.58 -13.51 7.04
C MET A 104 8.59 -14.64 7.23
N GLU A 105 9.83 -14.51 6.76
CA GLU A 105 10.83 -15.60 6.73
C GLU A 105 10.99 -16.38 8.04
N PRO A 106 11.11 -15.75 9.22
CA PRO A 106 11.40 -16.53 10.43
C PRO A 106 10.19 -17.29 10.99
N VAL A 107 8.99 -17.04 10.45
CA VAL A 107 7.73 -17.65 10.89
C VAL A 107 7.06 -18.47 9.79
N ALA A 108 7.32 -18.14 8.53
CA ALA A 108 6.90 -18.93 7.40
C ALA A 108 7.74 -20.21 7.38
N HIS A 109 7.07 -21.35 7.59
CA HIS A 109 7.67 -22.66 7.34
C HIS A 109 7.63 -22.94 5.82
N GLU A 110 7.60 -24.22 5.43
CA GLU A 110 7.40 -24.59 4.03
C GLU A 110 6.05 -24.10 3.49
N GLN A 111 5.01 -24.12 4.33
CA GLN A 111 3.66 -23.67 4.00
C GLN A 111 3.20 -22.55 4.94
N VAL A 112 2.36 -21.65 4.42
CA VAL A 112 1.81 -20.52 5.18
C VAL A 112 0.41 -20.14 4.72
N ALA A 113 -0.41 -19.65 5.66
CA ALA A 113 -1.68 -18.99 5.39
C ALA A 113 -1.53 -17.47 5.53
N LEU A 114 -1.93 -16.73 4.50
CA LEU A 114 -1.79 -15.27 4.43
C LEU A 114 -3.15 -14.58 4.47
N ILE A 115 -3.28 -13.62 5.38
CA ILE A 115 -4.45 -12.74 5.52
C ILE A 115 -4.00 -11.28 5.43
N GLU A 116 -4.46 -10.55 4.42
CA GLU A 116 -4.16 -9.12 4.23
C GLU A 116 -5.31 -8.24 4.74
N ILE A 117 -5.01 -7.27 5.61
CA ILE A 117 -5.96 -6.21 6.00
C ILE A 117 -5.74 -4.96 5.14
N GLY A 118 -6.83 -4.38 4.64
CA GLY A 118 -6.78 -3.30 3.64
C GLY A 118 -6.28 -3.79 2.29
N ALA A 119 -6.74 -4.97 1.88
CA ALA A 119 -6.15 -5.70 0.76
C ALA A 119 -6.35 -5.04 -0.61
N ALA A 120 -7.30 -4.12 -0.77
CA ALA A 120 -7.74 -3.61 -2.07
C ALA A 120 -8.10 -4.75 -3.06
N ALA A 121 -7.22 -5.06 -4.01
CA ALA A 121 -7.33 -6.16 -4.97
C ALA A 121 -6.46 -7.40 -4.59
N GLY A 122 -5.83 -7.40 -3.42
CA GLY A 122 -5.10 -8.53 -2.84
C GLY A 122 -3.73 -8.80 -3.44
N LEU A 123 -3.11 -7.85 -4.16
CA LEU A 123 -1.86 -8.12 -4.88
C LEU A 123 -0.66 -8.39 -3.95
N CYS A 124 -0.70 -8.02 -2.67
CA CYS A 124 0.38 -8.35 -1.74
C CYS A 124 0.28 -9.80 -1.19
N LEU A 125 -0.85 -10.48 -1.42
CA LEU A 125 -1.08 -11.86 -1.00
C LEU A 125 -0.32 -12.90 -1.83
N PHE A 126 0.47 -12.50 -2.84
CA PHE A 126 1.14 -13.40 -3.78
C PHE A 126 2.68 -13.41 -3.67
N PRO A 127 3.29 -13.39 -2.46
CA PRO A 127 4.74 -13.29 -2.36
C PRO A 127 5.48 -14.51 -2.93
N ASP A 128 4.80 -15.63 -3.13
CA ASP A 128 5.32 -16.86 -3.74
C ASP A 128 5.15 -16.93 -5.26
N ARG A 129 4.47 -15.95 -5.86
CA ARG A 129 4.29 -15.84 -7.32
C ARG A 129 5.12 -14.73 -7.95
N TYR A 130 5.91 -14.02 -7.16
CA TYR A 130 6.74 -12.89 -7.61
C TYR A 130 8.22 -13.25 -7.57
N SER A 131 9.00 -12.59 -8.44
CA SER A 131 10.45 -12.68 -8.46
C SER A 131 11.05 -11.53 -7.68
N TYR A 132 12.09 -11.78 -6.89
CA TYR A 132 12.74 -10.80 -6.02
C TYR A 132 14.21 -10.64 -6.37
N ARG A 133 14.72 -9.42 -6.22
CA ARG A 133 16.14 -9.11 -6.40
C ARG A 133 16.63 -8.27 -5.22
N TYR A 134 17.48 -8.88 -4.39
CA TYR A 134 18.08 -8.27 -3.21
C TYR A 134 19.60 -8.22 -3.40
N GLY A 135 20.10 -7.19 -4.10
CA GLY A 135 21.49 -7.16 -4.55
C GLY A 135 21.80 -8.35 -5.46
N ASP A 136 22.76 -9.18 -5.05
CA ASP A 136 23.18 -10.38 -5.79
C ASP A 136 22.26 -11.61 -5.54
N ILE A 137 21.30 -11.51 -4.62
CA ILE A 137 20.37 -12.60 -4.33
C ILE A 137 19.16 -12.51 -5.27
N GLU A 138 18.97 -13.58 -6.03
CA GLU A 138 17.78 -13.79 -6.87
C GLU A 138 16.88 -14.86 -6.25
N LEU A 139 15.61 -14.54 -6.08
CA LEU A 139 14.58 -15.51 -5.71
C LEU A 139 13.50 -15.48 -6.77
N ASP A 140 13.22 -16.64 -7.35
CA ASP A 140 12.18 -16.84 -8.34
C ASP A 140 11.22 -17.93 -7.84
N PRO A 141 9.94 -17.90 -8.26
CA PRO A 141 9.01 -19.00 -8.01
C PRO A 141 9.52 -20.35 -8.53
N ASP A 142 9.04 -21.44 -7.93
CA ASP A 142 9.44 -22.82 -8.30
C ASP A 142 9.11 -23.18 -9.75
N ASP A 143 8.08 -22.55 -10.34
CA ASP A 143 7.69 -22.70 -11.74
C ASP A 143 8.45 -21.77 -12.71
N GLY A 144 9.43 -21.02 -12.19
CA GLY A 144 10.34 -20.18 -12.94
C GLY A 144 10.15 -18.69 -12.69
N ARG A 145 10.96 -17.89 -13.39
CA ARG A 145 10.96 -16.43 -13.22
C ARG A 145 9.58 -15.82 -13.52
N SER A 146 9.07 -15.04 -12.56
CA SER A 146 7.82 -14.30 -12.69
C SER A 146 7.97 -13.07 -13.60
N SER A 147 6.87 -12.68 -14.26
CA SER A 147 6.79 -11.38 -14.93
C SER A 147 6.82 -10.21 -13.94
N VAL A 148 6.47 -10.45 -12.67
CA VAL A 148 6.55 -9.46 -11.59
C VAL A 148 7.91 -9.55 -10.93
N LEU A 149 8.80 -8.62 -11.29
CA LEU A 149 10.13 -8.47 -10.69
C LEU A 149 10.14 -7.36 -9.64
N LEU A 150 10.55 -7.70 -8.42
CA LEU A 150 10.57 -6.82 -7.27
C LEU A 150 12.02 -6.57 -6.81
N PRO A 151 12.68 -5.52 -7.33
CA PRO A 151 13.98 -5.12 -6.81
C PRO A 151 13.82 -4.40 -5.46
N CYS A 152 14.70 -4.72 -4.51
CA CYS A 152 14.73 -4.11 -3.20
C CYS A 152 16.18 -3.92 -2.75
N ALA A 153 16.58 -2.67 -2.52
CA ALA A 153 17.89 -2.36 -1.97
C ALA A 153 17.94 -2.74 -0.48
N THR A 154 18.93 -3.52 -0.09
CA THR A 154 19.06 -4.04 1.28
C THR A 154 20.23 -3.39 2.00
N THR A 155 20.06 -3.12 3.29
CA THR A 155 21.16 -2.74 4.20
C THR A 155 21.05 -3.56 5.48
N GLY A 156 22.21 -3.99 6.00
CA GLY A 156 22.30 -4.85 7.17
C GLY A 156 21.87 -6.31 6.94
N PRO A 157 21.69 -7.10 8.01
CA PRO A 157 21.47 -8.55 7.91
C PRO A 157 19.98 -8.88 7.67
N VAL A 158 19.44 -8.45 6.52
CA VAL A 158 18.05 -8.75 6.13
C VAL A 158 17.85 -10.27 6.04
N PRO A 159 16.85 -10.86 6.73
CA PRO A 159 16.55 -12.29 6.69
C PRO A 159 15.86 -12.68 5.38
N ILE A 160 16.63 -12.72 4.30
CA ILE A 160 16.14 -13.11 2.98
C ILE A 160 15.97 -14.64 2.94
N PRO A 161 14.79 -15.17 2.60
CA PRO A 161 14.57 -16.62 2.56
C PRO A 161 15.39 -17.27 1.46
N LYS A 162 15.77 -18.55 1.67
CA LYS A 162 16.47 -19.35 0.64
C LYS A 162 15.55 -19.81 -0.50
N ARG A 163 14.25 -19.92 -0.23
CA ARG A 163 13.19 -20.30 -1.18
C ARG A 163 11.92 -19.56 -0.81
N LEU A 164 11.07 -19.26 -1.79
CA LEU A 164 9.78 -18.65 -1.50
C LEU A 164 8.88 -19.61 -0.71
N PRO A 165 8.06 -19.12 0.23
CA PRO A 165 7.14 -19.97 0.99
C PRO A 165 6.01 -20.48 0.08
N GLN A 166 5.43 -21.64 0.35
CA GLN A 166 4.22 -22.06 -0.33
C GLN A 166 2.99 -21.47 0.37
N VAL A 167 2.28 -20.56 -0.31
CA VAL A 167 1.07 -19.96 0.28
C VAL A 167 -0.14 -20.81 -0.08
N ILE A 168 -0.67 -21.53 0.91
CA ILE A 168 -1.78 -22.48 0.73
C ILE A 168 -3.16 -21.86 0.99
N PHE A 169 -3.20 -20.68 1.59
CA PHE A 169 -4.41 -19.92 1.87
C PHE A 169 -4.15 -18.43 1.68
N ARG A 170 -5.00 -17.76 0.89
CA ARG A 170 -4.91 -16.32 0.59
C ARG A 170 -6.26 -15.67 0.81
N ALA A 171 -6.38 -14.88 1.87
CA ALA A 171 -7.57 -14.10 2.11
C ALA A 171 -7.24 -12.62 2.34
N GLY A 172 -8.16 -11.73 1.99
CA GLY A 172 -7.99 -10.30 2.21
C GLY A 172 -9.28 -9.65 2.67
N ILE A 173 -9.18 -8.65 3.52
CA ILE A 173 -10.31 -7.82 3.97
C ILE A 173 -10.07 -6.40 3.49
N ASP A 174 -11.08 -5.81 2.86
CA ASP A 174 -11.11 -4.39 2.55
C ASP A 174 -12.56 -3.88 2.70
N LEU A 175 -12.75 -2.60 3.01
CA LEU A 175 -14.09 -2.01 3.05
C LEU A 175 -14.77 -2.05 1.67
N ARG A 176 -13.99 -1.98 0.60
CA ARG A 176 -14.45 -2.10 -0.79
C ARG A 176 -13.38 -2.83 -1.61
N PRO A 177 -13.31 -4.17 -1.55
CA PRO A 177 -12.36 -4.92 -2.35
C PRO A 177 -12.58 -4.64 -3.84
N LEU A 178 -11.50 -4.61 -4.60
CA LEU A 178 -11.51 -4.32 -6.03
C LEU A 178 -11.39 -5.64 -6.81
N ASP A 179 -12.30 -5.90 -7.75
CA ASP A 179 -12.24 -7.11 -8.57
C ASP A 179 -11.33 -6.86 -9.77
N VAL A 180 -10.18 -7.53 -9.81
CA VAL A 180 -9.21 -7.42 -10.90
C VAL A 180 -9.78 -7.83 -12.27
N ARG A 181 -10.92 -8.51 -12.34
CA ARG A 181 -11.63 -8.86 -13.58
C ARG A 181 -12.61 -7.76 -14.02
N ASN A 182 -12.98 -6.85 -13.13
CA ASN A 182 -13.85 -5.72 -13.44
C ASN A 182 -13.04 -4.61 -14.14
N PRO A 183 -13.41 -4.19 -15.36
CA PRO A 183 -12.67 -3.16 -16.09
C PRO A 183 -12.69 -1.80 -15.38
N GLU A 184 -13.73 -1.45 -14.63
CA GLU A 184 -13.82 -0.18 -13.92
C GLU A 184 -12.91 -0.14 -12.69
N ASP A 185 -12.85 -1.24 -11.93
CA ASP A 185 -11.91 -1.37 -10.81
C ASP A 185 -10.46 -1.34 -11.30
N MET A 186 -10.19 -1.96 -12.44
CA MET A 186 -8.88 -1.90 -13.10
C MET A 186 -8.52 -0.48 -13.54
N ARG A 187 -9.45 0.22 -14.18
CA ARG A 187 -9.25 1.63 -14.56
C ARG A 187 -8.97 2.49 -13.32
N TRP A 188 -9.68 2.25 -12.21
CA TRP A 188 -9.42 2.95 -10.95
C TRP A 188 -8.02 2.68 -10.41
N LEU A 189 -7.61 1.40 -10.32
CA LEU A 189 -6.27 1.01 -9.87
C LEU A 189 -5.16 1.66 -10.70
N GLU A 190 -5.29 1.68 -12.03
CA GLU A 190 -4.33 2.34 -12.91
C GLU A 190 -4.27 3.86 -12.71
N CYS A 191 -5.42 4.50 -12.42
CA CYS A 191 -5.46 5.95 -12.15
C CYS A 191 -4.78 6.34 -10.82
N LEU A 192 -4.63 5.39 -9.89
CA LEU A 192 -3.90 5.57 -8.64
C LEU A 192 -2.38 5.43 -8.80
N VAL A 193 -1.89 4.95 -9.94
CA VAL A 193 -0.46 4.97 -10.30
C VAL A 193 -0.13 6.28 -10.99
N TRP A 194 0.84 7.03 -10.47
CA TRP A 194 1.11 8.39 -10.95
C TRP A 194 1.65 8.41 -12.38
N PRO A 195 1.42 9.49 -13.15
CA PRO A 195 1.64 9.49 -14.59
C PRO A 195 3.03 9.01 -15.02
N GLU A 196 4.09 9.43 -14.34
CA GLU A 196 5.48 9.12 -14.69
C GLU A 196 5.95 7.74 -14.20
N GLN A 197 5.14 7.04 -13.39
CA GLN A 197 5.53 5.78 -12.75
C GLN A 197 5.22 4.56 -13.63
N HIS A 198 5.69 4.59 -14.87
CA HIS A 198 5.43 3.54 -15.87
C HIS A 198 5.84 2.14 -15.40
N HIS A 199 6.94 2.02 -14.66
CA HIS A 199 7.39 0.74 -14.10
C HIS A 199 6.40 0.17 -13.07
N ARG A 200 5.82 1.03 -12.22
CA ARG A 200 4.78 0.63 -11.25
C ARG A 200 3.50 0.24 -11.97
N LEU A 201 3.15 0.93 -13.06
CA LEU A 201 1.98 0.60 -13.88
C LEU A 201 2.14 -0.75 -14.56
N SER A 202 3.32 -1.06 -15.12
CA SER A 202 3.62 -2.40 -15.66
C SER A 202 3.48 -3.45 -14.57
N ARG A 203 4.15 -3.26 -13.43
CA ARG A 203 4.08 -4.17 -12.29
C ARG A 203 2.65 -4.42 -11.81
N LEU A 204 1.82 -3.37 -11.73
CA LEU A 204 0.41 -3.50 -11.38
C LEU A 204 -0.32 -4.43 -12.36
N ARG A 205 -0.15 -4.21 -13.67
CA ARG A 205 -0.78 -5.03 -14.71
C ARG A 205 -0.30 -6.49 -14.70
N ASP A 206 1.00 -6.70 -14.48
CA ASP A 206 1.60 -8.03 -14.39
C ASP A 206 1.10 -8.78 -13.15
N SER A 207 1.00 -8.09 -12.01
CA SER A 207 0.48 -8.65 -10.75
C SER A 207 -1.00 -8.99 -10.88
N VAL A 208 -1.78 -8.14 -11.54
CA VAL A 208 -3.19 -8.39 -11.87
C VAL A 208 -3.35 -9.62 -12.76
N ALA A 209 -2.46 -9.83 -13.74
CA ALA A 209 -2.51 -11.01 -14.59
C ALA A 209 -2.31 -12.31 -13.80
N ILE A 210 -1.49 -12.29 -12.74
CA ILE A 210 -1.33 -13.40 -11.78
C ILE A 210 -2.61 -13.57 -10.95
N ALA A 211 -3.10 -12.50 -10.31
CA ALA A 211 -4.30 -12.55 -9.48
C ALA A 211 -5.56 -12.98 -10.25
N ARG A 212 -5.66 -12.71 -11.55
CA ARG A 212 -6.76 -13.21 -12.40
C ARG A 212 -6.73 -14.72 -12.61
N ARG A 213 -5.54 -15.33 -12.65
CA ARG A 213 -5.37 -16.78 -12.81
C ARG A 213 -5.63 -17.52 -11.51
N GLU A 214 -5.24 -16.93 -10.39
CA GLU A 214 -5.39 -17.48 -9.05
C GLU A 214 -6.08 -16.48 -8.11
N PRO A 215 -7.40 -16.23 -8.25
CA PRO A 215 -8.08 -15.19 -7.47
C PRO A 215 -7.97 -15.42 -5.96
N PRO A 216 -7.54 -14.42 -5.17
CA PRO A 216 -7.54 -14.55 -3.72
C PRO A 216 -8.97 -14.44 -3.18
N HIS A 217 -9.20 -14.94 -1.97
CA HIS A 217 -10.49 -14.78 -1.29
C HIS A 217 -10.59 -13.38 -0.67
N LEU A 218 -11.24 -12.44 -1.36
CA LEU A 218 -11.43 -11.08 -0.86
C LEU A 218 -12.82 -10.91 -0.26
N LEU A 219 -12.87 -10.42 0.98
CA LEU A 219 -14.08 -10.11 1.72
C LEU A 219 -14.25 -8.61 1.87
N ALA A 220 -15.46 -8.15 1.57
CA ALA A 220 -15.90 -6.80 1.91
C ALA A 220 -16.24 -6.78 3.41
N GLY A 221 -15.53 -5.98 4.19
CA GLY A 221 -15.76 -5.91 5.64
C GLY A 221 -14.86 -4.91 6.35
N ASP A 222 -15.25 -4.55 7.57
CA ASP A 222 -14.37 -3.82 8.49
C ASP A 222 -13.36 -4.79 9.08
N LEU A 223 -12.08 -4.41 9.06
CA LEU A 223 -11.00 -5.22 9.63
C LEU A 223 -11.17 -5.48 11.13
N LEU A 224 -11.86 -4.59 11.86
CA LEU A 224 -12.12 -4.76 13.30
C LEU A 224 -13.12 -5.88 13.58
N GLU A 225 -14.01 -6.14 12.63
CA GLU A 225 -15.10 -7.11 12.77
C GLU A 225 -14.75 -8.43 12.10
N THR A 226 -14.00 -8.40 10.99
CA THR A 226 -13.86 -9.53 10.07
C THR A 226 -12.57 -10.33 10.27
N VAL A 227 -11.51 -9.71 10.83
CA VAL A 227 -10.18 -10.35 10.89
C VAL A 227 -10.17 -11.64 11.72
N ALA A 228 -10.93 -11.67 12.82
CA ALA A 228 -11.01 -12.84 13.69
C ALA A 228 -11.60 -14.03 12.94
N ASP A 229 -12.70 -13.84 12.22
CA ASP A 229 -13.37 -14.91 11.48
C ASP A 229 -12.47 -15.49 10.39
N LEU A 230 -11.73 -14.64 9.67
CA LEU A 230 -10.75 -15.12 8.69
C LEU A 230 -9.64 -15.95 9.31
N VAL A 231 -9.07 -15.50 10.45
CA VAL A 231 -8.02 -16.25 11.14
C VAL A 231 -8.53 -17.63 11.58
N HIS A 232 -9.74 -17.73 12.10
CA HIS A 232 -10.32 -19.03 12.50
C HIS A 232 -10.71 -19.92 11.31
N SER A 233 -10.95 -19.33 10.14
CA SER A 233 -11.27 -20.08 8.91
C SER A 233 -10.02 -20.63 8.18
N ALA A 234 -8.84 -20.08 8.46
CA ALA A 234 -7.60 -20.50 7.83
C ALA A 234 -7.17 -21.92 8.30
N PRO A 235 -6.37 -22.65 7.51
CA PRO A 235 -5.81 -23.93 7.95
C PRO A 235 -4.94 -23.73 9.21
N GLN A 236 -5.30 -24.41 10.31
CA GLN A 236 -4.67 -24.23 11.63
C GLN A 236 -3.40 -25.10 11.80
N ASP A 237 -3.08 -25.95 10.83
CA ASP A 237 -1.92 -26.82 10.77
C ASP A 237 -0.67 -26.14 10.16
N VAL A 238 -0.82 -24.91 9.68
CA VAL A 238 0.28 -24.06 9.17
C VAL A 238 0.32 -22.71 9.90
N PRO A 239 1.47 -22.00 9.89
CA PRO A 239 1.54 -20.64 10.38
C PRO A 239 0.54 -19.73 9.66
N ILE A 240 -0.22 -18.94 10.44
CA ILE A 240 -1.15 -17.93 9.94
C ILE A 240 -0.49 -16.57 10.14
N ILE A 241 -0.36 -15.81 9.06
CA ILE A 241 0.20 -14.45 9.09
C ILE A 241 -0.91 -13.46 8.70
N VAL A 242 -1.26 -12.59 9.63
CA VAL A 242 -2.08 -11.41 9.35
C VAL A 242 -1.15 -10.24 9.07
N PHE A 243 -1.30 -9.57 7.93
CA PHE A 243 -0.46 -8.42 7.61
C PHE A 243 -1.23 -7.27 6.98
N GLY A 244 -0.67 -6.07 7.09
CA GLY A 244 -1.24 -4.85 6.51
C GLY A 244 -0.16 -3.88 6.06
N ALA A 245 -0.42 -3.17 4.97
CA ALA A 245 0.51 -2.23 4.37
C ALA A 245 -0.09 -0.84 4.20
N ALA A 246 0.29 0.10 5.07
CA ALA A 246 -0.24 1.46 5.16
C ALA A 246 -1.75 1.57 5.48
N VAL A 247 -2.39 0.50 5.94
CA VAL A 247 -3.84 0.48 6.16
C VAL A 247 -4.23 1.11 7.51
N LEU A 248 -3.42 0.91 8.55
CA LEU A 248 -3.77 1.37 9.91
C LEU A 248 -3.74 2.89 10.03
N SER A 249 -3.03 3.56 9.12
CA SER A 249 -3.04 5.02 8.98
C SER A 249 -4.43 5.61 8.68
N TYR A 250 -5.34 4.82 8.08
CA TYR A 250 -6.72 5.24 7.79
C TYR A 250 -7.67 5.08 8.97
N LEU A 251 -7.25 4.38 10.03
CA LEU A 251 -8.05 4.22 11.24
C LEU A 251 -7.85 5.39 12.19
N ALA A 252 -8.94 5.81 12.84
CA ALA A 252 -8.87 6.69 13.99
C ALA A 252 -8.01 6.04 15.11
N PRO A 253 -7.32 6.83 15.95
CA PRO A 253 -6.41 6.30 16.98
C PRO A 253 -7.04 5.21 17.86
N GLU A 254 -8.30 5.39 18.28
CA GLU A 254 -9.03 4.44 19.13
C GLU A 254 -9.37 3.14 18.38
N ALA A 255 -9.77 3.25 17.11
CA ALA A 255 -10.00 2.10 16.25
C ALA A 255 -8.71 1.31 16.02
N ARG A 256 -7.59 2.00 15.82
CA ARG A 256 -6.28 1.38 15.67
C ARG A 256 -5.83 0.65 16.93
N ALA A 257 -6.00 1.26 18.11
CA ALA A 257 -5.69 0.61 19.38
C ALA A 257 -6.51 -0.67 19.58
N ARG A 258 -7.82 -0.62 19.29
CA ARG A 258 -8.70 -1.82 19.34
C ARG A 258 -8.26 -2.91 18.36
N PHE A 259 -7.86 -2.55 17.14
CA PHE A 259 -7.34 -3.52 16.18
C PHE A 259 -6.10 -4.22 16.74
N ILE A 260 -5.11 -3.46 17.20
CA ILE A 260 -3.83 -3.98 17.73
C ILE A 260 -4.08 -4.91 18.92
N GLU A 261 -4.96 -4.51 19.84
CA GLU A 261 -5.33 -5.35 20.98
C GLU A 261 -5.99 -6.67 20.54
N SER A 262 -6.86 -6.62 19.53
CA SER A 262 -7.61 -7.78 19.06
C SER A 262 -6.72 -8.76 18.30
N VAL A 263 -5.91 -8.27 17.35
CA VAL A 263 -5.05 -9.13 16.50
C VAL A 263 -4.00 -9.87 17.32
N ARG A 264 -3.47 -9.25 18.39
CA ARG A 264 -2.51 -9.89 19.32
C ARG A 264 -3.08 -11.05 20.12
N LYS A 265 -4.41 -11.18 20.21
CA LYS A 265 -5.09 -12.28 20.91
C LYS A 265 -5.45 -13.43 19.98
N LEU A 266 -5.28 -13.27 18.67
CA LEU A 266 -5.59 -14.29 17.67
C LEU A 266 -4.43 -15.27 17.50
N PRO A 267 -4.69 -16.53 17.09
CA PRO A 267 -3.65 -17.53 16.84
C PRO A 267 -2.93 -17.26 15.51
N CYS A 268 -2.30 -16.10 15.38
CA CYS A 268 -1.56 -15.68 14.19
C CYS A 268 -0.33 -14.84 14.56
N THR A 269 0.64 -14.78 13.64
CA THR A 269 1.67 -13.74 13.66
C THR A 269 1.13 -12.51 12.95
N TRP A 270 1.29 -11.34 13.57
CA TRP A 270 0.90 -10.07 12.97
C TRP A 270 2.11 -9.32 12.41
N ILE A 271 2.07 -8.94 11.14
CA ILE A 271 3.08 -8.09 10.50
C ILE A 271 2.46 -6.74 10.12
N SER A 272 3.03 -5.65 10.62
CA SER A 272 2.60 -4.30 10.23
C SER A 272 3.68 -3.62 9.40
N TYR A 273 3.25 -2.91 8.36
CA TYR A 273 4.12 -2.10 7.53
C TYR A 273 3.52 -0.70 7.37
N GLU A 274 3.92 0.22 8.24
CA GLU A 274 3.19 1.47 8.49
C GLU A 274 4.10 2.69 8.64
N ALA A 275 3.57 3.89 8.42
CA ALA A 275 4.31 5.13 8.65
C ALA A 275 4.65 5.32 10.15
N PRO A 276 5.71 6.09 10.48
CA PRO A 276 6.07 6.38 11.87
C PRO A 276 4.91 6.98 12.66
N GLY A 277 4.72 6.50 13.90
CA GLY A 277 3.64 6.93 14.79
C GLY A 277 2.27 6.31 14.49
N VAL A 278 2.16 5.44 13.47
CA VAL A 278 0.91 4.70 13.24
C VAL A 278 0.74 3.61 14.28
N VAL A 279 1.70 2.69 14.38
CA VAL A 279 1.76 1.68 15.43
C VAL A 279 2.64 2.22 16.56
N PRO A 280 2.24 2.12 17.84
CA PRO A 280 3.07 2.52 18.95
C PRO A 280 4.20 1.51 19.13
N PHE A 281 5.44 1.96 18.97
CA PHE A 281 6.66 1.20 19.23
C PHE A 281 7.39 1.78 20.43
N ASP A 282 8.15 0.94 21.15
CA ASP A 282 9.14 1.46 22.09
C ASP A 282 10.23 2.19 21.30
N PRO A 283 10.47 3.49 21.55
CA PRO A 283 11.53 4.23 20.87
C PRO A 283 12.92 3.62 21.04
N ALA A 284 13.18 2.88 22.12
CA ALA A 284 14.45 2.19 22.35
C ALA A 284 14.70 1.04 21.37
N LEU A 285 13.64 0.51 20.75
CA LEU A 285 13.71 -0.58 19.78
C LEU A 285 13.75 -0.08 18.33
N LEU A 286 13.55 1.23 18.12
CA LEU A 286 13.64 1.80 16.79
C LEU A 286 15.10 1.84 16.33
N PRO A 287 15.40 1.37 15.10
CA PRO A 287 16.74 1.52 14.55
C PRO A 287 17.12 3.02 14.52
N PRO A 288 18.41 3.39 14.71
CA PRO A 288 18.84 4.79 14.67
C PRO A 288 18.49 5.44 13.34
N THR A 289 17.76 6.56 13.35
CA THR A 289 17.40 7.30 12.13
C THR A 289 18.46 8.33 11.75
N GLY A 290 19.03 8.24 10.55
CA GLY A 290 19.64 9.41 9.89
C GLY A 290 18.57 10.35 9.31
N GLU A 291 18.97 11.53 8.81
CA GLU A 291 18.06 12.49 8.15
C GLU A 291 17.36 11.91 6.90
N ALA A 292 17.90 10.82 6.32
CA ALA A 292 17.38 10.14 5.14
C ALA A 292 16.08 9.32 5.37
N HIS A 293 15.67 9.11 6.62
CA HIS A 293 14.61 8.15 6.99
C HIS A 293 13.21 8.79 7.18
N SER A 294 13.06 10.10 6.99
CA SER A 294 11.78 10.83 7.16
C SER A 294 10.64 10.39 6.23
N ARG A 295 10.92 9.54 5.24
CA ARG A 295 9.96 8.97 4.28
C ARG A 295 9.81 7.44 4.39
N GLN A 296 10.37 6.81 5.42
CA GLN A 296 10.36 5.36 5.54
C GLN A 296 9.23 4.87 6.43
N PHE A 297 8.67 3.72 6.07
CA PHE A 297 7.75 2.97 6.90
C PHE A 297 8.55 2.09 7.85
N ILE A 298 7.92 1.74 8.96
CA ILE A 298 8.45 0.79 9.94
C ILE A 298 7.79 -0.56 9.65
N LEU A 299 8.63 -1.56 9.42
CA LEU A 299 8.25 -2.96 9.36
C LEU A 299 8.36 -3.54 10.76
N ALA A 300 7.30 -4.19 11.24
CA ALA A 300 7.24 -4.75 12.58
C ALA A 300 6.51 -6.09 12.59
N ARG A 301 6.84 -6.92 13.58
CA ARG A 301 6.20 -8.22 13.82
C ARG A 301 5.74 -8.31 15.27
N ASP A 302 4.47 -8.61 15.48
CA ASP A 302 3.77 -8.65 16.79
C ASP A 302 3.89 -7.34 17.60
N GLY A 303 4.17 -6.24 16.89
CA GLY A 303 4.41 -4.90 17.43
C GLY A 303 5.85 -4.63 17.87
N GLU A 304 6.78 -5.53 17.58
CA GLU A 304 8.22 -5.31 17.70
C GLU A 304 8.78 -4.76 16.37
N PRO A 305 9.39 -3.55 16.35
CA PRO A 305 9.96 -2.99 15.13
C PRO A 305 11.18 -3.82 14.68
N LEU A 306 11.25 -4.12 13.38
CA LEU A 306 12.30 -4.94 12.78
C LEU A 306 13.23 -4.14 11.87
N ALA A 307 12.67 -3.26 11.05
CA ALA A 307 13.41 -2.57 10.00
C ALA A 307 12.70 -1.29 9.56
N TYR A 308 13.44 -0.40 8.92
CA TYR A 308 12.84 0.63 8.09
C TYR A 308 12.74 0.18 6.64
N ALA A 309 11.70 0.59 5.93
CA ALA A 309 11.51 0.24 4.53
C ALA A 309 10.90 1.38 3.72
N GLY A 310 11.26 1.44 2.44
CA GLY A 310 10.73 2.43 1.51
C GLY A 310 9.28 2.12 1.13
N PRO A 311 8.36 3.11 1.08
CA PRO A 311 6.89 2.92 1.07
C PRO A 311 6.31 2.06 -0.07
N HIS A 312 7.10 1.78 -1.11
CA HIS A 312 6.73 0.95 -2.26
C HIS A 312 7.56 -0.33 -2.39
N GLY A 313 8.31 -0.69 -1.34
CA GLY A 313 9.16 -1.87 -1.25
C GLY A 313 10.53 -1.74 -1.91
N GLN A 314 10.93 -0.52 -2.29
CA GLN A 314 12.17 -0.27 -3.04
C GLN A 314 13.44 -0.45 -2.21
N SER A 315 13.34 -0.41 -0.88
CA SER A 315 14.48 -0.60 0.02
C SER A 315 14.04 -1.12 1.38
N ILE A 316 14.93 -1.83 2.06
CA ILE A 316 14.81 -2.26 3.45
C ILE A 316 16.17 -2.09 4.16
N ASP A 317 16.12 -1.44 5.32
CA ASP A 317 17.26 -1.23 6.20
C ASP A 317 17.02 -1.97 7.51
N TRP A 318 17.79 -3.03 7.70
CA TRP A 318 17.69 -3.93 8.84
C TRP A 318 18.85 -3.64 9.79
N PRO A 319 18.61 -3.12 11.01
CA PRO A 319 19.70 -2.86 11.94
C PRO A 319 20.47 -4.15 12.25
N ALA A 320 21.79 -4.02 12.34
CA ALA A 320 22.58 -5.02 13.05
C ALA A 320 22.28 -4.86 14.55
N ASN A 321 21.79 -5.92 15.19
CA ASN A 321 21.60 -5.98 16.64
C ASN A 321 22.90 -5.72 17.41
#